data_AF-A0A7X3RC16-F1
#
_entry.id   AF-A0A7X3RC16-F1
#
_cell.length_a   1.000
_cell.length_b   1.000
_cell.length_c   1.000
_cell.angle_alpha   90.00
_cell.angle_beta   90.00
_cell.angle_gamma   90.00
#
_symmetry.space_group_name_H-M   'P 1'
#
loop_
_entity.id
_entity.type
_entity.pdbx_description
1 polymer ?
#
loop_
_entity_poly.entity_id
_entity_poly.type
_entity_poly.pdbx_seq_one_letter_code
_entity_poly.pdbx_strand_id
1 'polypeptide(L)'
;MKKLIVFLLFNLLCLSVKGASFEFAFQLGEKQQPRLDKLLPDVARQMVFNTDSVKLIAKGMGGTVVEAHYGMLQFRYYTGGKTVSDEKKLVEGSYIDAKGRTRWHENDKLSLKLLELHTFLIIADYPEDHATRYPWLAHYISRFPEPMSDLIAQGRLIEELPGAGKVMAKIIEDLLESGTTAKLEEFAGDTPRTVVELVPIPGLGAKTIKRLYEEVGVDSLVSLRAAIDEGKLKGFKGIGKKTLEKFEAYLDEVL
;
A
#
# COMPACT_ATOMS: atom_id res chain seq x y z
N MET A 1 19.48 -6.05 -19.19
CA MET A 1 19.15 -5.25 -20.40
C MET A 1 17.70 -5.40 -20.89
N LYS A 2 17.06 -6.58 -20.88
CA LYS A 2 15.63 -6.74 -21.29
C LYS A 2 14.60 -6.18 -20.30
N LYS A 3 14.88 -6.17 -18.99
CA LYS A 3 14.02 -5.52 -17.97
C LYS A 3 14.03 -3.99 -18.07
N LEU A 4 15.12 -3.40 -18.55
CA LEU A 4 15.28 -1.95 -18.72
C LEU A 4 14.42 -1.41 -19.87
N ILE A 5 14.22 -2.20 -20.94
CA ILE A 5 13.42 -1.82 -22.12
C ILE A 5 11.91 -1.82 -21.81
N VAL A 6 11.43 -2.75 -20.98
CA VAL A 6 10.02 -2.80 -20.54
C VAL A 6 9.71 -1.63 -19.59
N PHE A 7 10.65 -1.28 -18.71
CA PHE A 7 10.51 -0.14 -17.80
C PHE A 7 10.63 1.21 -18.54
N LEU A 8 11.48 1.29 -19.58
CA LEU A 8 11.58 2.45 -20.48
C LEU A 8 10.33 2.63 -21.34
N LEU A 9 9.70 1.57 -21.84
CA LEU A 9 8.46 1.66 -22.62
C LEU A 9 7.24 2.04 -21.76
N PHE A 10 7.19 1.57 -20.51
CA PHE A 10 6.13 1.93 -19.56
C PHE A 10 6.31 3.35 -19.01
N ASN A 11 7.56 3.80 -18.77
CA ASN A 11 7.85 5.19 -18.40
C ASN A 11 7.73 6.17 -19.58
N LEU A 12 8.03 5.79 -20.83
CA LEU A 12 7.71 6.61 -22.01
C LEU A 12 6.19 6.83 -22.14
N LEU A 13 5.39 5.85 -21.70
CA LEU A 13 3.93 5.94 -21.66
C LEU A 13 3.44 6.92 -20.57
N CYS A 14 4.16 7.05 -19.46
CA CYS A 14 3.78 7.90 -18.32
C CYS A 14 4.39 9.33 -18.36
N LEU A 15 5.53 9.54 -19.02
CA LEU A 15 6.23 10.83 -19.04
C LEU A 15 5.73 11.85 -20.07
N SER A 16 4.79 11.51 -20.95
CA SER A 16 4.32 12.42 -22.00
C SER A 16 2.95 13.05 -21.70
N VAL A 17 2.76 13.56 -20.48
CA VAL A 17 1.76 14.60 -20.20
C VAL A 17 2.45 15.96 -20.30
N LYS A 18 2.71 16.39 -21.54
CA LYS A 18 2.70 17.78 -22.03
C LYS A 18 3.13 17.81 -23.50
N GLY A 19 2.14 17.91 -24.39
CA GLY A 19 2.30 18.65 -25.64
C GLY A 19 2.83 17.94 -26.89
N ALA A 20 2.81 16.61 -26.99
CA ALA A 20 3.04 15.93 -28.27
C ALA A 20 2.04 14.79 -28.48
N SER A 21 1.10 15.03 -29.40
CA SER A 21 0.19 14.00 -29.90
C SER A 21 0.95 13.12 -30.88
N PHE A 22 1.18 11.86 -30.54
CA PHE A 22 1.53 10.84 -31.54
C PHE A 22 0.26 10.11 -31.94
N GLU A 23 -0.24 10.37 -33.15
CA GLU A 23 -1.27 9.57 -33.79
C GLU A 23 -0.64 8.25 -34.28
N PHE A 24 -1.05 7.14 -33.68
CA PHE A 24 -0.88 5.83 -34.31
C PHE A 24 -2.05 5.60 -35.26
N ALA A 25 -1.85 5.87 -36.55
CA ALA A 25 -2.78 5.50 -37.59
C ALA A 25 -2.79 3.98 -37.74
N PHE A 26 -3.77 3.32 -37.13
CA PHE A 26 -4.14 1.96 -37.52
C PHE A 26 -4.93 2.05 -38.83
N GLN A 27 -4.30 1.61 -39.92
CA GLN A 27 -4.95 1.56 -41.22
C GLN A 27 -6.07 0.49 -41.16
N LEU A 28 -7.29 0.95 -40.86
CA LEU A 28 -8.53 0.20 -40.99
C LEU A 28 -8.67 -0.22 -42.46
N GLY A 29 -8.46 -1.50 -42.76
CA GLY A 29 -8.64 -2.00 -44.12
C GLY A 29 -8.39 -3.49 -44.32
N GLU A 30 -7.41 -4.09 -43.66
CA GLU A 30 -7.17 -5.53 -43.77
C GLU A 30 -6.85 -6.16 -42.42
N LYS A 31 -7.49 -7.30 -42.14
CA LYS A 31 -7.29 -8.09 -40.92
C LYS A 31 -5.81 -8.54 -40.83
N GLN A 32 -4.97 -7.78 -40.13
CA GLN A 32 -3.72 -8.30 -39.60
C GLN A 32 -3.78 -8.38 -38.08
N GLN A 33 -3.73 -9.60 -37.55
CA GLN A 33 -3.55 -9.84 -36.12
C GLN A 33 -2.13 -9.43 -35.72
N PRO A 34 -1.95 -8.64 -34.65
CA PRO A 34 -0.62 -8.38 -34.12
C PRO A 34 -0.06 -9.67 -33.50
N ARG A 35 1.00 -10.22 -34.12
CA ARG A 35 1.69 -11.42 -33.61
C ARG A 35 2.69 -11.08 -32.50
N LEU A 36 2.16 -10.78 -31.31
CA LEU A 36 2.94 -10.52 -30.09
C LEU A 36 3.73 -11.75 -29.61
N ASP A 37 3.25 -12.94 -29.99
CA ASP A 37 3.83 -14.27 -29.75
C ASP A 37 5.25 -14.43 -30.33
N LYS A 38 5.60 -13.68 -31.38
CA LYS A 38 6.93 -13.72 -32.00
C LYS A 38 7.97 -12.83 -31.32
N LEU A 39 7.54 -11.79 -30.60
CA LEU A 39 8.43 -10.77 -30.03
C LEU A 39 8.75 -11.03 -28.56
N LEU A 40 7.78 -11.50 -27.77
CA LEU A 40 7.93 -11.74 -26.33
C LEU A 40 7.10 -12.99 -25.91
N PRO A 41 7.55 -14.20 -26.24
CA PRO A 41 6.77 -15.43 -26.09
C PRO A 41 6.38 -15.75 -24.63
N ASP A 42 7.19 -15.36 -23.65
CA ASP A 42 6.89 -15.59 -22.23
C ASP A 42 5.81 -14.63 -21.69
N VAL A 43 5.72 -13.43 -22.26
CA VAL A 43 4.71 -12.41 -21.92
C VAL A 43 3.39 -12.71 -22.63
N ALA A 44 3.46 -13.13 -23.90
CA ALA A 44 2.29 -13.51 -24.69
C ALA A 44 1.52 -14.69 -24.09
N ARG A 45 2.20 -15.66 -23.45
CA ARG A 45 1.54 -16.78 -22.73
C ARG A 45 0.74 -16.33 -21.50
N GLN A 46 1.05 -15.17 -20.96
CA GLN A 46 0.38 -14.59 -19.80
C GLN A 46 -0.72 -13.60 -20.20
N MET A 47 -0.87 -13.33 -21.50
CA MET A 47 -1.84 -12.38 -22.06
C MET A 47 -2.87 -13.12 -22.91
N VAL A 48 -4.16 -13.02 -22.55
CA VAL A 48 -5.25 -13.55 -23.38
C VAL A 48 -6.02 -12.38 -23.99
N PHE A 49 -6.02 -12.28 -25.31
CA PHE A 49 -6.88 -11.36 -26.05
C PHE A 49 -8.23 -12.04 -26.33
N ASN A 50 -9.32 -11.40 -25.91
CA ASN A 50 -10.66 -11.83 -26.31
C ASN A 50 -10.94 -11.25 -27.70
N THR A 51 -11.34 -12.09 -28.67
CA THR A 51 -11.55 -11.70 -30.06
C THR A 51 -12.68 -10.68 -30.26
N ASP A 52 -13.56 -10.51 -29.28
CA ASP A 52 -14.74 -9.63 -29.39
C ASP A 52 -14.64 -8.33 -28.56
N SER A 53 -13.56 -8.10 -27.82
CA SER A 53 -13.40 -6.87 -27.03
C SER A 53 -11.95 -6.51 -26.75
N VAL A 54 -11.64 -5.21 -26.74
CA VAL A 54 -10.32 -4.58 -26.53
C VAL A 54 -9.85 -4.74 -25.06
N LYS A 55 -9.82 -5.98 -24.57
CA LYS A 55 -9.48 -6.32 -23.19
C LYS A 55 -8.11 -6.98 -23.14
N LEU A 56 -7.26 -6.50 -22.24
CA LEU A 56 -5.93 -7.03 -22.02
C LEU A 56 -5.86 -7.62 -20.62
N ILE A 57 -5.77 -8.95 -20.55
CA ILE A 57 -5.78 -9.72 -19.31
C ILE A 57 -4.35 -10.19 -19.01
N ALA A 58 -3.74 -9.75 -17.91
CA ALA A 58 -2.42 -10.21 -17.47
C ALA A 58 -2.56 -11.27 -16.36
N LYS A 59 -2.24 -12.53 -16.68
CA LYS A 59 -2.24 -13.63 -15.70
C LYS A 59 -0.89 -13.73 -14.98
N GLY A 60 -0.92 -13.81 -13.64
CA GLY A 60 0.27 -14.01 -12.80
C GLY A 60 0.57 -12.85 -11.82
N MET A 61 -0.04 -11.67 -12.02
CA MET A 61 0.06 -10.51 -11.14
C MET A 61 -1.25 -10.26 -10.38
N GLY A 62 -1.72 -11.23 -9.59
CA GLY A 62 -2.89 -11.02 -8.73
C GLY A 62 -4.21 -10.68 -9.44
N GLY A 63 -4.35 -10.97 -10.74
CA GLY A 63 -5.62 -10.85 -11.47
C GLY A 63 -6.02 -9.43 -11.91
N THR A 64 -5.08 -8.61 -12.35
CA THR A 64 -5.45 -7.28 -12.91
C THR A 64 -5.88 -7.41 -14.37
N VAL A 65 -7.06 -6.89 -14.73
CA VAL A 65 -7.56 -6.81 -16.12
C VAL A 65 -7.67 -5.34 -16.50
N VAL A 66 -6.89 -4.93 -17.50
CA VAL A 66 -6.93 -3.54 -17.98
C VAL A 66 -7.91 -3.48 -19.14
N GLU A 67 -8.98 -2.69 -18.97
CA GLU A 67 -9.98 -2.43 -20.00
C GLU A 67 -9.76 -1.01 -20.55
N ALA A 68 -9.33 -0.91 -21.80
CA ALA A 68 -9.19 0.36 -22.49
C ALA A 68 -10.39 0.53 -23.44
N HIS A 69 -11.32 1.41 -23.09
CA HIS A 69 -12.34 1.88 -24.03
C HIS A 69 -11.85 3.17 -24.68
N TYR A 70 -12.09 3.31 -25.99
CA TYR A 70 -11.70 4.48 -26.79
C TYR A 70 -12.11 5.78 -26.06
N GLY A 71 -11.12 6.54 -25.57
CA GLY A 71 -11.31 7.83 -24.92
C GLY A 71 -11.35 7.84 -23.37
N MET A 72 -11.35 6.68 -22.68
CA MET A 72 -11.34 6.65 -21.22
C MET A 72 -10.61 5.40 -20.70
N LEU A 73 -9.45 5.60 -20.04
CA LEU A 73 -8.72 4.54 -19.35
C LEU A 73 -9.46 4.20 -18.05
N GLN A 74 -10.01 2.98 -17.97
CA GLN A 74 -10.70 2.46 -16.80
C GLN A 74 -9.90 1.26 -16.25
N PHE A 75 -9.33 1.40 -15.07
CA PHE A 75 -8.59 0.31 -14.42
C PHE A 75 -9.58 -0.55 -13.62
N ARG A 76 -9.63 -1.87 -13.88
CA ARG A 76 -10.39 -2.82 -13.06
C ARG A 76 -9.48 -3.93 -12.50
N TYR A 77 -9.59 -4.17 -11.19
CA TYR A 77 -8.87 -5.23 -10.50
C TYR A 77 -9.81 -6.43 -10.28
N TYR A 78 -9.37 -7.64 -10.64
CA TYR A 78 -10.15 -8.89 -10.50
C TYR A 78 -9.38 -9.95 -9.70
N THR A 79 -9.62 -10.05 -8.40
CA THR A 79 -9.08 -11.19 -7.64
C THR A 79 -9.97 -12.43 -7.79
N GLY A 80 -9.48 -13.41 -8.54
CA GLY A 80 -9.87 -14.82 -8.41
C GLY A 80 -11.19 -15.23 -9.06
N GLY A 81 -11.12 -15.69 -10.32
CA GLY A 81 -11.90 -16.81 -10.89
C GLY A 81 -13.43 -16.73 -10.95
N LYS A 82 -14.09 -15.76 -10.33
CA LYS A 82 -15.52 -15.52 -10.44
C LYS A 82 -15.70 -14.21 -11.17
N THR A 83 -16.30 -14.28 -12.35
CA THR A 83 -16.98 -13.14 -12.96
C THR A 83 -17.98 -12.64 -11.93
N VAL A 84 -17.67 -11.55 -11.22
CA VAL A 84 -18.67 -10.86 -10.41
C VAL A 84 -19.56 -10.15 -11.42
N SER A 85 -20.61 -10.85 -11.83
CA SER A 85 -21.65 -10.38 -12.76
C SER A 85 -22.66 -9.46 -12.07
N ASP A 86 -22.18 -8.63 -11.16
CA ASP A 86 -22.93 -7.50 -10.61
C ASP A 86 -21.98 -6.33 -10.66
N GLU A 87 -22.28 -5.35 -11.50
CA GLU A 87 -21.64 -4.04 -11.47
C GLU A 87 -21.93 -3.37 -10.12
N LYS A 88 -21.27 -3.82 -9.04
CA LYS A 88 -21.08 -2.98 -7.88
C LYS A 88 -20.24 -1.81 -8.37
N LYS A 89 -20.91 -0.71 -8.70
CA LYS A 89 -20.26 0.59 -8.90
C LYS A 89 -19.37 0.82 -7.69
N LEU A 90 -18.06 0.72 -7.89
CA LEU A 90 -17.10 1.04 -6.84
C LEU A 90 -17.31 2.52 -6.52
N VAL A 91 -17.48 2.81 -5.24
CA VAL A 91 -17.51 4.20 -4.78
C VAL A 91 -16.09 4.74 -4.87
N GLU A 92 -15.93 6.00 -5.26
CA GLU A 92 -14.62 6.65 -5.33
C GLU A 92 -13.88 6.51 -3.98
N GLY A 93 -12.59 6.19 -4.03
CA GLY A 93 -11.78 5.92 -2.84
C GLY A 93 -11.94 4.51 -2.22
N SER A 94 -12.83 3.68 -2.76
CA SER A 94 -13.03 2.29 -2.31
C SER A 94 -12.39 1.23 -3.23
N TYR A 95 -12.12 0.05 -2.69
CA TYR A 95 -11.67 -1.13 -3.44
C TYR A 95 -12.27 -2.42 -2.88
N ILE A 96 -12.15 -3.52 -3.62
CA ILE A 96 -12.57 -4.85 -3.18
C ILE A 96 -11.36 -5.67 -2.76
N ASP A 97 -11.34 -6.16 -1.52
CA ASP A 97 -10.28 -7.03 -1.05
C ASP A 97 -10.38 -8.45 -1.64
N ALA A 98 -9.33 -9.26 -1.44
CA ALA A 98 -9.29 -10.64 -1.92
C ALA A 98 -10.43 -11.55 -1.39
N LYS A 99 -11.20 -11.09 -0.39
CA LYS A 99 -12.37 -11.79 0.15
C LYS A 99 -13.70 -11.21 -0.36
N GLY A 100 -13.68 -10.31 -1.35
CA GLY A 100 -14.87 -9.71 -1.94
C GLY A 100 -15.52 -8.61 -1.09
N ARG A 101 -14.80 -8.05 -0.11
CA ARG A 101 -15.33 -7.03 0.81
C ARG A 101 -14.92 -5.64 0.34
N THR A 102 -15.82 -4.67 0.45
CA THR A 102 -15.50 -3.26 0.23
C THR A 102 -14.55 -2.76 1.31
N ARG A 103 -13.53 -2.02 0.89
CA ARG A 103 -12.49 -1.37 1.69
C ARG A 103 -12.30 0.06 1.23
N TRP A 104 -11.68 0.88 2.07
CA TRP A 104 -11.47 2.30 1.83
C TRP A 104 -9.99 2.65 1.95
N HIS A 105 -9.42 3.25 0.91
CA HIS A 105 -8.00 3.64 0.92
C HIS A 105 -7.69 4.66 2.01
N GLU A 106 -8.64 5.53 2.33
CA GLU A 106 -8.55 6.48 3.46
C GLU A 106 -8.36 5.73 4.79
N ASN A 107 -9.18 4.72 5.05
CA ASN A 107 -9.11 3.94 6.28
C ASN A 107 -7.79 3.18 6.42
N ASP A 108 -7.27 2.64 5.31
CA ASP A 108 -5.97 1.97 5.31
C ASP A 108 -4.83 2.94 5.63
N LYS A 109 -4.86 4.15 5.05
CA LYS A 109 -3.89 5.22 5.33
C LYS A 109 -3.96 5.67 6.79
N LEU A 110 -5.16 5.92 7.31
CA LEU A 110 -5.37 6.32 8.69
C LEU A 110 -4.95 5.21 9.68
N SER A 111 -5.26 3.96 9.35
CA SER A 111 -4.78 2.80 10.11
C SER A 111 -3.25 2.77 10.17
N LEU A 112 -2.57 3.00 9.04
CA LEU A 112 -1.11 3.09 9.03
C LEU A 112 -0.61 4.24 9.92
N LYS A 113 -1.21 5.43 9.84
CA LYS A 113 -0.85 6.57 10.70
C LYS A 113 -1.02 6.28 12.19
N LEU A 114 -2.04 5.53 12.58
CA LEU A 114 -2.20 5.10 13.97
C LEU A 114 -1.10 4.13 14.41
N LEU A 115 -0.63 3.24 13.51
CA LEU A 115 0.50 2.34 13.80
C LEU A 115 1.84 3.08 13.84
N GLU A 116 2.02 4.11 13.00
CA GLU A 116 3.16 5.02 13.05
C GLU A 116 3.20 5.76 14.39
N LEU A 117 2.09 6.37 14.79
CA LEU A 117 1.95 7.03 16.09
C LEU A 117 2.21 6.06 17.25
N HIS A 118 1.64 4.86 17.21
CA HIS A 118 1.88 3.83 18.22
C HIS A 118 3.38 3.53 18.36
N THR A 119 4.03 3.25 17.24
CA THR A 119 5.44 2.87 17.21
C THR A 119 6.31 3.97 17.74
N PHE A 120 6.06 5.19 17.28
CA PHE A 120 6.72 6.39 17.74
C PHE A 120 6.61 6.55 19.27
N LEU A 121 5.39 6.44 19.81
CA LEU A 121 5.15 6.55 21.26
C LEU A 121 5.88 5.47 22.06
N ILE A 122 5.93 4.24 21.56
CA ILE A 122 6.65 3.14 22.23
C ILE A 122 8.15 3.43 22.32
N ILE A 123 8.74 3.97 21.24
CA ILE A 123 10.16 4.36 21.21
C ILE A 123 10.41 5.52 22.18
N ALA A 124 9.52 6.50 22.22
CA ALA A 124 9.57 7.64 23.13
C ALA A 124 9.17 7.31 24.59
N ASP A 125 9.28 6.05 25.01
CA ASP A 125 8.98 5.57 26.36
C ASP A 125 7.56 5.89 26.89
N TYR A 126 6.59 6.10 25.99
CA TYR A 126 5.20 6.25 26.40
C TYR A 126 4.66 4.95 27.02
N PRO A 127 3.86 5.02 28.11
CA PRO A 127 3.29 3.84 28.74
C PRO A 127 2.56 2.90 27.77
N GLU A 128 3.01 1.65 27.72
CA GLU A 128 2.55 0.67 26.71
C GLU A 128 1.06 0.34 26.84
N ASP A 129 0.56 0.25 28.07
CA ASP A 129 -0.85 -0.03 28.39
C ASP A 129 -1.77 1.02 27.76
N HIS A 130 -1.36 2.28 27.81
CA HIS A 130 -2.03 3.37 27.12
C HIS A 130 -1.80 3.35 25.60
N ALA A 131 -0.64 2.91 25.11
CA ALA A 131 -0.34 2.84 23.68
C ALA A 131 -1.11 1.73 22.93
N THR A 132 -1.58 0.70 23.63
CA THR A 132 -2.24 -0.49 23.01
C THR A 132 -3.54 -0.19 22.26
N ARG A 133 -4.18 0.95 22.55
CA ARG A 133 -5.41 1.39 21.86
C ARG A 133 -5.20 1.76 20.39
N TYR A 134 -4.01 2.23 20.00
CA TYR A 134 -3.76 2.67 18.63
C TYR A 134 -3.74 1.50 17.63
N PRO A 135 -3.00 0.39 17.87
CA PRO A 135 -3.09 -0.79 16.99
C PRO A 135 -4.48 -1.42 16.96
N TRP A 136 -5.19 -1.37 18.09
CA TRP A 136 -6.57 -1.85 18.16
C TRP A 136 -7.48 -0.99 17.25
N LEU A 137 -7.43 0.35 17.37
CA LEU A 137 -8.18 1.25 16.47
C LEU A 137 -7.79 1.08 15.01
N ALA A 138 -6.49 1.01 14.70
CA ALA A 138 -5.97 0.78 13.36
C ALA A 138 -6.57 -0.50 12.75
N HIS A 139 -6.57 -1.59 13.53
CA HIS A 139 -7.18 -2.84 13.13
C HIS A 139 -8.65 -2.61 12.79
N TYR A 140 -9.46 -1.98 13.65
CA TYR A 140 -10.90 -1.76 13.41
C TYR A 140 -11.17 -0.85 12.22
N ILE A 141 -10.49 0.30 12.14
CA ILE A 141 -10.67 1.32 11.09
C ILE A 141 -10.39 0.74 9.70
N SER A 142 -9.26 0.05 9.50
CA SER A 142 -8.92 -0.57 8.20
C SER A 142 -10.00 -1.53 7.69
N ARG A 143 -10.84 -2.05 8.59
CA ARG A 143 -11.90 -3.01 8.26
C ARG A 143 -13.31 -2.42 8.30
N PHE A 144 -13.45 -1.14 8.61
CA PHE A 144 -14.73 -0.47 8.71
C PHE A 144 -15.41 -0.38 7.33
N PRO A 145 -16.74 -0.57 7.23
CA PRO A 145 -17.45 -0.64 5.95
C PRO A 145 -17.65 0.71 5.25
N GLU A 146 -17.35 1.83 5.91
CA GLU A 146 -17.52 3.22 5.45
C GLU A 146 -16.21 4.00 5.64
N PRO A 147 -15.97 5.10 4.90
CA PRO A 147 -14.80 5.94 5.13
C PRO A 147 -14.92 6.69 6.47
N MET A 148 -13.80 6.95 7.13
CA MET A 148 -13.79 7.64 8.43
C MET A 148 -14.22 9.09 8.33
N SER A 149 -13.95 9.75 7.20
CA SER A 149 -14.42 11.10 6.89
C SER A 149 -15.94 11.23 6.99
N ASP A 150 -16.69 10.24 6.51
CA ASP A 150 -18.15 10.24 6.60
C ASP A 150 -18.64 10.13 8.05
N LEU A 151 -18.01 9.27 8.85
CA LEU A 151 -18.34 9.12 10.27
C LEU A 151 -18.09 10.41 11.06
N ILE A 152 -16.99 11.10 10.77
CA ILE A 152 -16.65 12.38 11.38
C ILE A 152 -17.66 13.45 10.97
N ALA A 153 -17.92 13.59 9.66
CA ALA A 153 -18.85 14.59 9.14
C ALA A 153 -20.28 14.43 9.69
N GLN A 154 -20.68 13.19 9.98
CA GLN A 154 -21.99 12.87 10.53
C GLN A 154 -22.03 12.82 12.07
N GLY A 155 -20.89 13.03 12.75
CA GLY A 155 -20.79 12.98 14.21
C GLY A 155 -20.98 11.58 14.81
N ARG A 156 -20.88 10.51 14.01
CA ARG A 156 -21.12 9.11 14.43
C ARG A 156 -19.88 8.37 14.92
N LEU A 157 -18.70 8.97 14.83
CA LEU A 157 -17.42 8.29 15.10
C LEU A 157 -17.37 7.61 16.48
N ILE A 158 -17.75 8.31 17.55
CA ILE A 158 -17.69 7.79 18.92
C ILE A 158 -18.69 6.65 19.16
N GLU A 159 -19.85 6.73 18.50
CA GLU A 159 -20.95 5.77 18.67
C GLU A 159 -20.64 4.45 17.96
N GLU A 160 -20.02 4.53 16.78
CA GLU A 160 -19.82 3.36 15.91
C GLU A 160 -18.43 2.75 15.97
N LEU A 161 -17.42 3.52 16.38
CA LEU A 161 -16.07 3.00 16.57
C LEU A 161 -15.88 2.70 18.07
N PRO A 162 -15.92 1.42 18.49
CA PRO A 162 -15.72 1.10 19.90
C PRO A 162 -14.36 1.62 20.35
N GLY A 163 -14.16 1.92 21.63
CA GLY A 163 -12.87 2.43 22.11
C GLY A 163 -12.47 3.83 21.61
N ALA A 164 -13.22 4.46 20.69
CA ALA A 164 -13.01 5.83 20.24
C ALA A 164 -13.65 6.84 21.20
N GLY A 165 -13.20 6.89 22.45
CA GLY A 165 -13.58 7.99 23.36
C GLY A 165 -13.16 9.35 22.80
N LYS A 166 -13.64 10.46 23.40
CA LYS A 166 -13.39 11.84 22.90
C LYS A 166 -11.94 12.14 22.51
N VAL A 167 -10.99 11.66 23.31
CA VAL A 167 -9.55 11.85 23.03
C VAL A 167 -9.11 11.10 21.78
N MET A 168 -9.58 9.86 21.58
CA MET A 168 -9.24 9.06 20.41
C MET A 168 -9.93 9.59 19.16
N ALA A 169 -11.20 10.03 19.27
CA ALA A 169 -11.91 10.69 18.17
C ALA A 169 -11.11 11.90 17.66
N LYS A 170 -10.64 12.76 18.58
CA LYS A 170 -9.82 13.92 18.20
C LYS A 170 -8.50 13.53 17.52
N ILE A 171 -7.84 12.48 18.00
CA ILE A 171 -6.62 11.95 17.37
C ILE A 171 -6.91 11.44 15.95
N ILE A 172 -8.04 10.76 15.74
CA ILE A 172 -8.44 10.25 14.42
C ILE A 172 -8.72 11.42 13.47
N GLU A 173 -9.45 12.45 13.93
CA GLU A 173 -9.69 13.68 13.17
C GLU A 173 -8.38 14.37 12.78
N ASP A 174 -7.48 14.60 13.75
CA ASP A 174 -6.19 15.26 13.52
C ASP A 174 -5.33 14.49 12.49
N LEU A 175 -5.26 13.17 12.60
CA LEU A 175 -4.52 12.32 11.67
C LEU A 175 -5.12 12.34 10.26
N LEU A 176 -6.44 12.44 10.16
CA LEU A 176 -7.13 12.48 8.87
C LEU A 176 -6.95 13.83 8.16
N GLU A 177 -7.03 14.93 8.90
CA GLU A 177 -6.92 16.29 8.36
C GLU A 177 -5.47 16.71 8.09
N SER A 178 -4.57 16.44 9.04
CA SER A 178 -3.20 16.99 9.03
C SER A 178 -2.10 15.94 8.90
N GLY A 179 -2.42 14.67 9.11
CA GLY A 179 -1.43 13.58 9.14
C GLY A 179 -0.52 13.58 10.39
N THR A 180 -0.72 14.51 11.32
CA THR A 180 -0.02 14.60 12.62
C THR A 180 -1.02 14.77 13.76
N THR A 181 -0.56 14.73 15.01
CA THR A 181 -1.39 15.01 16.18
C THR A 181 -0.57 15.74 17.24
N ALA A 182 -1.25 16.45 18.15
CA ALA A 182 -0.59 17.04 19.31
C ALA A 182 0.21 16.02 20.13
N LYS A 183 -0.24 14.76 20.16
CA LYS A 183 0.46 13.69 20.89
C LYS A 183 1.76 13.27 20.23
N LEU A 184 1.85 13.33 18.89
CA LEU A 184 3.11 13.10 18.19
C LEU A 184 4.12 14.20 18.53
N GLU A 185 3.67 15.46 18.52
CA GLU A 185 4.51 16.62 18.81
C GLU A 185 4.95 16.66 20.29
N GLU A 186 4.07 16.28 21.21
CA GLU A 186 4.35 16.19 22.65
C GLU A 186 5.47 15.19 22.96
N PHE A 187 5.51 14.07 22.25
CA PHE A 187 6.49 12.99 22.46
C PHE A 187 7.64 13.02 21.45
N ALA A 188 7.72 14.04 20.58
CA ALA A 188 8.71 14.14 19.51
C ALA A 188 10.15 13.90 20.02
N GLY A 189 10.50 14.52 21.15
CA GLY A 189 11.77 14.35 21.85
C GLY A 189 12.97 14.31 20.90
N ASP A 190 13.89 13.37 21.15
CA ASP A 190 15.03 13.08 20.28
C ASP A 190 14.73 11.96 19.26
N THR A 191 13.49 11.46 19.19
CA THR A 191 13.15 10.31 18.34
C THR A 191 13.04 10.74 16.88
N PRO A 192 13.87 10.19 15.97
CA PRO A 192 13.81 10.57 14.55
C PRO A 192 12.47 10.19 13.92
N ARG A 193 11.86 11.11 13.17
CA ARG A 193 10.61 10.82 12.46
C ARG A 193 10.75 9.71 11.41
N THR A 194 11.96 9.48 10.89
CA THR A 194 12.27 8.41 9.92
C THR A 194 12.02 7.02 10.46
N VAL A 195 11.96 6.84 11.78
CA VAL A 195 11.73 5.52 12.39
C VAL A 195 10.36 4.94 12.03
N VAL A 196 9.40 5.80 11.66
CA VAL A 196 8.06 5.37 11.23
C VAL A 196 8.08 4.67 9.87
N GLU A 197 9.12 4.88 9.05
CA GLU A 197 9.31 4.17 7.77
C GLU A 197 9.51 2.66 7.96
N LEU A 198 9.85 2.23 9.17
CA LEU A 198 10.03 0.82 9.52
C LEU A 198 8.69 0.11 9.81
N VAL A 199 7.63 0.87 10.09
CA VAL A 199 6.30 0.34 10.48
C VAL A 199 5.64 -0.51 9.40
N PRO A 200 5.71 -0.17 8.09
CA PRO A 200 5.13 -1.01 7.04
C PRO A 200 5.83 -2.36 6.85
N ILE A 201 7.03 -2.57 7.42
CA ILE A 201 7.82 -3.78 7.18
C ILE A 201 7.13 -5.00 7.80
N PRO A 202 6.76 -6.02 7.00
CA PRO A 202 6.03 -7.18 7.51
C PRO A 202 6.81 -7.96 8.56
N GLY A 203 6.22 -8.10 9.75
CA GLY A 203 6.84 -8.84 10.86
C GLY A 203 7.73 -7.99 11.77
N LEU A 204 7.82 -6.68 11.50
CA LEU A 204 8.51 -5.73 12.36
C LEU A 204 7.50 -4.96 13.21
N GLY A 205 7.40 -5.33 14.51
CA GLY A 205 6.50 -4.68 15.46
C GLY A 205 7.18 -3.58 16.27
N ALA A 206 6.39 -2.66 16.84
CA ALA A 206 6.89 -1.49 17.59
C ALA A 206 7.97 -1.82 18.65
N LYS A 207 7.81 -2.91 19.41
CA LYS A 207 8.80 -3.35 20.40
C LYS A 207 10.12 -3.78 19.79
N THR A 208 10.06 -4.46 18.63
CA THR A 208 11.27 -4.84 17.89
C THR A 208 11.93 -3.62 17.30
N ILE A 209 11.16 -2.68 16.76
CA ILE A 209 11.68 -1.39 16.24
C ILE A 209 12.38 -0.62 17.35
N LYS A 210 11.77 -0.48 18.52
CA LYS A 210 12.38 0.16 19.69
C LYS A 210 13.74 -0.47 20.03
N ARG A 211 13.79 -1.80 20.11
CA ARG A 211 15.06 -2.50 20.40
C ARG A 211 16.10 -2.33 19.29
N LEU A 212 15.68 -2.27 18.03
CA LEU A 212 16.60 -1.97 16.93
C LEU A 212 17.15 -0.55 17.01
N TYR A 213 16.31 0.41 17.41
CA TYR A 213 16.71 1.80 17.64
C TYR A 213 17.70 1.91 18.81
N GLU A 214 17.38 1.30 19.96
CA GLU A 214 18.18 1.40 21.19
C GLU A 214 19.47 0.55 21.15
N GLU A 215 19.41 -0.69 20.68
CA GLU A 215 20.53 -1.64 20.75
C GLU A 215 21.45 -1.56 19.51
N VAL A 216 20.90 -1.19 18.34
CA VAL A 216 21.61 -1.25 17.05
C VAL A 216 21.74 0.13 16.38
N GLY A 217 20.97 1.13 16.81
CA GLY A 217 20.96 2.47 16.22
C GLY A 217 20.22 2.54 14.88
N VAL A 218 19.23 1.67 14.66
CA VAL A 218 18.42 1.67 13.43
C VAL A 218 17.25 2.65 13.56
N ASP A 219 17.26 3.66 12.70
CA ASP A 219 16.32 4.79 12.70
C ASP A 219 15.65 5.06 11.33
N SER A 220 16.00 4.28 10.30
CA SER A 220 15.54 4.48 8.91
C SER A 220 15.68 3.19 8.11
N LEU A 221 15.08 3.14 6.92
CA LEU A 221 15.24 2.01 6.00
C LEU A 221 16.71 1.80 5.59
N VAL A 222 17.45 2.89 5.43
CA VAL A 222 18.88 2.86 5.05
C VAL A 222 19.72 2.29 6.19
N SER A 223 19.52 2.73 7.43
CA SER A 223 20.26 2.19 8.57
C SER A 223 19.86 0.74 8.88
N LEU A 224 18.61 0.35 8.62
CA LEU A 224 18.20 -1.05 8.68
C LEU A 224 18.95 -1.91 7.66
N ARG A 225 19.05 -1.45 6.40
CA ARG A 225 19.80 -2.16 5.35
C ARG A 225 21.27 -2.35 5.74
N ALA A 226 21.93 -1.29 6.20
CA ALA A 226 23.30 -1.36 6.68
C ALA A 226 23.46 -2.38 7.83
N ALA A 227 22.55 -2.38 8.81
CA ALA A 227 22.60 -3.32 9.93
C ALA A 227 22.43 -4.79 9.50
N ILE A 228 21.64 -5.05 8.46
CA ILE A 228 21.50 -6.39 7.86
C ILE A 228 22.79 -6.80 7.16
N ASP A 229 23.33 -5.93 6.30
CA ASP A 229 24.52 -6.20 5.48
C ASP A 229 25.77 -6.43 6.36
N GLU A 230 25.88 -5.69 7.47
CA GLU A 230 26.94 -5.86 8.48
C GLU A 230 26.74 -7.10 9.36
N GLY A 231 25.60 -7.78 9.25
CA GLY A 231 25.26 -8.97 10.02
C GLY A 231 24.91 -8.70 11.49
N LYS A 232 24.67 -7.44 11.88
CA LYS A 232 24.31 -7.03 13.24
C LYS A 232 23.00 -7.65 13.72
N LEU A 233 22.11 -8.00 12.80
CA LEU A 233 20.80 -8.60 13.13
C LEU A 233 20.82 -10.13 13.25
N LYS A 234 21.96 -10.80 13.00
CA LYS A 234 22.06 -12.26 13.11
C LYS A 234 21.95 -12.69 14.57
N GLY A 235 20.91 -13.47 14.90
CA GLY A 235 20.65 -13.91 16.27
C GLY A 235 20.00 -12.84 17.16
N PHE A 236 19.57 -11.72 16.60
CA PHE A 236 18.87 -10.68 17.34
C PHE A 236 17.55 -11.22 17.89
N LYS A 237 17.32 -11.08 19.20
CA LYS A 237 16.10 -11.61 19.85
C LYS A 237 14.86 -11.05 19.17
N GLY A 238 13.92 -11.91 18.80
CA GLY A 238 12.69 -11.52 18.10
C GLY A 238 12.83 -11.41 16.57
N ILE A 239 14.04 -11.50 16.01
CA ILE A 239 14.29 -11.57 14.57
C ILE A 239 14.87 -12.94 14.23
N GLY A 240 14.02 -13.83 13.73
CA GLY A 240 14.45 -15.11 13.17
C GLY A 240 14.90 -14.99 11.73
N LYS A 241 15.55 -16.04 11.19
CA LYS A 241 16.01 -16.09 9.80
C LYS A 241 14.90 -15.75 8.79
N LYS A 242 13.71 -16.35 8.93
CA LYS A 242 12.56 -16.08 8.05
C LYS A 242 12.04 -14.64 8.13
N THR A 243 12.20 -14.00 9.28
CA THR A 243 11.81 -12.60 9.45
C THR A 243 12.82 -11.69 8.78
N LEU A 244 14.12 -11.99 8.92
CA LEU A 244 15.19 -11.27 8.24
C LEU A 244 15.06 -11.35 6.70
N GLU A 245 14.76 -12.53 6.15
CA GLU A 245 14.50 -12.72 4.71
C GLU A 245 13.35 -11.83 4.21
N LYS A 246 12.32 -11.59 5.03
CA LYS A 246 11.22 -10.67 4.68
C LYS A 246 11.65 -9.22 4.70
N PHE A 247 12.54 -8.85 5.62
CA PHE A 247 13.06 -7.48 5.70
C PHE A 247 13.94 -7.19 4.49
N GLU A 248 14.82 -8.11 4.13
CA GLU A 248 15.64 -8.03 2.91
C GLU A 248 14.77 -7.88 1.66
N ALA A 249 13.77 -8.75 1.48
CA ALA A 249 12.86 -8.68 0.35
C ALA A 249 12.09 -7.36 0.28
N TYR A 250 11.62 -6.84 1.42
CA TYR A 250 10.94 -5.55 1.47
C TYR A 250 11.88 -4.40 1.09
N LEU A 251 13.11 -4.41 1.61
CA LEU A 251 14.10 -3.38 1.31
C LEU A 251 14.52 -3.39 -0.16
N ASP A 252 14.66 -4.56 -0.77
CA ASP A 252 14.98 -4.70 -2.21
C ASP A 252 13.84 -4.19 -3.13
N GLU A 253 12.60 -4.13 -2.63
CA GLU A 253 11.47 -3.57 -3.38
C GLU A 253 11.37 -2.04 -3.25
N VAL A 254 11.84 -1.47 -2.14
CA VAL A 254 11.62 -0.06 -1.77
C VAL A 254 12.85 0.83 -1.99
N LEU A 255 14.07 0.29 -1.85
CA LEU A 255 15.35 1.00 -2.07
C LEU A 255 15.93 0.72 -3.46
#